data_AF-A0A3D5S2A9-F1
#
_entry.id   AF-A0A3D5S2A9-F1
#
_cell.length_a   1.000
_cell.length_b   1.000
_cell.length_c   1.000
_cell.angle_alpha   90.00
_cell.angle_beta   90.00
_cell.angle_gamma   90.00
#
_symmetry.space_group_name_H-M   'P 1'
#
loop_
_entity.id
_entity.type
_entity.pdbx_description
1 polymer ?
#
loop_
_entity_poly.entity_id
_entity_poly.type
_entity_poly.pdbx_seq_one_letter_code
_entity_poly.pdbx_strand_id
1 'polypeptide(L)'
;GKFWDWNSTNKQKQVLKLNQEIIQSEQDNFIRNIDNQLLQQETEVVILRQAIETDEKMVKLQQDITETASSQLEEGTISASDYLTELNNLTQSKLQLASDQIKLAKAIVTQTTLSGNTP
;
A
#
# COMPACT_ATOMS: atom_id res chain seq x y z
N GLY A 1 -55.14 -28.89 -2.30
CA GLY A 1 -55.70 -29.79 -1.28
C GLY A 1 -54.81 -29.68 -0.07
N LYS A 2 -55.36 -29.38 1.11
CA LYS A 2 -54.63 -28.77 2.25
C LYS A 2 -53.27 -29.41 2.58
N PHE A 3 -53.11 -30.73 2.41
CA PHE A 3 -51.83 -31.43 2.63
C PHE A 3 -50.73 -31.06 1.62
N TRP A 4 -51.08 -30.90 0.33
CA TRP A 4 -50.14 -30.51 -0.73
C TRP A 4 -49.68 -29.05 -0.57
N ASP A 5 -50.60 -28.17 -0.18
CA ASP A 5 -50.34 -26.76 0.09
C ASP A 5 -49.42 -26.56 1.32
N TRP A 6 -49.61 -27.39 2.36
CA TRP A 6 -48.75 -27.40 3.56
C TRP A 6 -47.32 -27.89 3.26
N ASN A 7 -47.18 -28.97 2.49
CA ASN A 7 -45.86 -29.48 2.11
C ASN A 7 -45.08 -28.47 1.25
N SER A 8 -45.78 -27.79 0.32
CA SER A 8 -45.21 -26.70 -0.49
C SER A 8 -44.74 -25.52 0.39
N THR A 9 -45.57 -25.10 1.34
CA THR A 9 -45.24 -24.02 2.29
C THR A 9 -44.01 -24.37 3.14
N ASN A 10 -43.89 -25.61 3.62
CA ASN A 10 -42.73 -26.06 4.38
C ASN A 10 -41.44 -26.07 3.53
N LYS A 11 -41.52 -26.51 2.28
CA LYS A 11 -40.39 -26.47 1.34
C LYS A 11 -39.94 -25.04 1.07
N GLN A 12 -40.87 -24.11 0.87
CA GLN A 12 -40.56 -22.68 0.70
C GLN A 12 -39.86 -22.09 1.93
N LYS A 13 -40.32 -22.42 3.14
CA LYS A 13 -39.64 -22.00 4.39
C LYS A 13 -38.22 -22.55 4.50
N GLN A 14 -37.99 -23.79 4.11
CA GLN A 14 -36.64 -24.39 4.10
C GLN A 14 -35.71 -23.68 3.12
N VAL A 15 -36.19 -23.36 1.91
CA VAL A 15 -35.42 -22.59 0.92
C VAL A 15 -35.09 -21.19 1.44
N LEU A 16 -36.06 -20.50 2.05
CA LEU A 16 -35.81 -19.17 2.65
C LEU A 16 -34.77 -19.24 3.76
N LYS A 17 -34.83 -20.28 4.62
CA LYS A 17 -33.83 -20.49 5.68
C LYS A 17 -32.44 -20.72 5.10
N LEU A 18 -32.32 -21.56 4.08
CA LEU A 18 -31.03 -21.81 3.41
C LEU A 18 -30.47 -20.54 2.78
N ASN A 19 -31.31 -19.75 2.10
CA ASN A 19 -30.89 -18.47 1.53
C ASN A 19 -30.42 -17.50 2.61
N GLN A 20 -31.07 -17.47 3.77
CA GLN A 20 -30.63 -16.65 4.90
C GLN A 20 -29.27 -17.10 5.44
N GLU A 21 -29.03 -18.40 5.55
CA GLU A 21 -27.72 -18.96 5.95
C GLU A 21 -26.62 -18.63 4.94
N ILE A 22 -26.94 -18.67 3.63
CA ILE A 22 -26.01 -18.26 2.56
C ILE A 22 -25.65 -16.78 2.70
N ILE A 23 -26.64 -15.90 2.83
CA ILE A 23 -26.41 -14.45 2.96
C ILE A 23 -25.57 -14.15 4.20
N GLN A 24 -25.83 -14.82 5.34
CA GLN A 24 -25.04 -14.64 6.55
C GLN A 24 -23.58 -15.07 6.33
N SER A 25 -23.35 -16.20 5.67
CA SER A 25 -22.01 -16.68 5.34
C SER A 25 -21.27 -15.71 4.39
N GLU A 26 -21.95 -15.16 3.39
CA GLU A 26 -21.38 -14.15 2.50
C GLU A 26 -20.99 -12.87 3.24
N GLN A 27 -21.83 -12.41 4.18
CA GLN A 27 -21.52 -11.26 5.03
C GLN A 27 -20.31 -11.50 5.93
N ASP A 28 -20.26 -12.65 6.60
CA ASP A 28 -19.12 -13.01 7.46
C ASP A 28 -17.81 -13.10 6.67
N ASN A 29 -17.86 -13.67 5.46
CA ASN A 29 -16.71 -13.74 4.57
C ASN A 29 -16.27 -12.36 4.07
N PHE A 30 -17.22 -11.48 3.75
CA PHE A 30 -16.93 -10.11 3.35
C PHE A 30 -16.21 -9.35 4.47
N ILE A 31 -16.73 -9.39 5.69
CA ILE A 31 -16.12 -8.72 6.86
C ILE A 31 -14.70 -9.24 7.10
N ARG A 32 -14.52 -10.57 7.12
CA ARG A 32 -13.20 -11.18 7.26
C ARG A 32 -12.22 -10.74 6.17
N ASN A 33 -12.68 -10.56 4.93
CA ASN A 33 -11.84 -10.09 3.85
C ASN A 33 -11.40 -8.64 4.09
N ILE A 34 -12.32 -7.76 4.51
CA ILE A 34 -11.99 -6.38 4.87
C ILE A 34 -10.97 -6.32 6.01
N ASP A 35 -11.17 -7.10 7.08
CA ASP A 35 -10.24 -7.13 8.22
C ASP A 35 -8.83 -7.58 7.80
N ASN A 36 -8.74 -8.60 6.95
CA ASN A 36 -7.45 -9.07 6.42
C ASN A 36 -6.77 -8.01 5.55
N GLN A 37 -7.53 -7.32 4.68
CA GLN A 37 -6.99 -6.25 3.84
C GLN A 37 -6.52 -5.06 4.69
N LEU A 38 -7.26 -4.73 5.75
CA LEU A 38 -6.89 -3.65 6.67
C LEU A 38 -5.54 -3.95 7.35
N LEU A 39 -5.38 -5.17 7.88
CA LEU A 39 -4.12 -5.61 8.51
C LEU A 39 -2.94 -5.58 7.53
N GLN A 40 -3.15 -5.98 6.27
CA GLN A 40 -2.13 -5.89 5.22
C GLN A 40 -1.73 -4.44 4.95
N GLN A 41 -2.70 -3.53 4.82
CA GLN A 41 -2.43 -2.11 4.58
C GLN A 41 -1.71 -1.45 5.76
N GLU A 42 -2.08 -1.79 7.00
CA GLU A 42 -1.37 -1.32 8.20
C GLU A 42 0.10 -1.73 8.21
N THR A 43 0.36 -3.00 7.86
CA THR A 43 1.72 -3.52 7.75
C THR A 43 2.51 -2.81 6.65
N GLU A 44 1.89 -2.61 5.48
CA GLU A 44 2.52 -1.92 4.35
C GLU A 44 2.85 -0.45 4.67
N VAL A 45 1.96 0.25 5.38
CA VAL A 45 2.22 1.62 5.88
C VAL A 45 3.45 1.66 6.79
N VAL A 46 3.58 0.70 7.72
CA VAL A 46 4.74 0.64 8.63
C VAL A 46 6.04 0.41 7.86
N ILE A 47 6.04 -0.53 6.92
CA ILE A 47 7.21 -0.84 6.09
C ILE A 47 7.62 0.37 5.25
N LEU A 48 6.66 1.04 4.60
CA LEU A 48 6.95 2.21 3.76
C LEU A 48 7.50 3.38 4.56
N ARG A 49 7.04 3.60 5.80
CA ARG A 49 7.61 4.62 6.68
C ARG A 49 9.08 4.33 7.01
N GLN A 50 9.42 3.08 7.32
CA GLN A 50 10.81 2.67 7.58
C GLN A 50 11.70 2.78 6.33
N ALA A 51 11.15 2.45 5.16
CA ALA A 51 11.83 2.63 3.88
C ALA A 51 12.14 4.10 3.62
N ILE A 52 11.16 4.99 3.80
CA ILE A 52 11.34 6.44 3.65
C ILE A 52 12.44 6.99 4.58
N GLU A 53 12.48 6.57 5.85
CA GLU A 53 13.55 6.98 6.77
C GLU A 53 14.95 6.54 6.29
N THR A 54 15.03 5.40 5.60
CA THR A 54 16.28 4.89 5.03
C THR A 54 16.64 5.66 3.76
N ASP A 55 15.67 5.93 2.90
CA ASP A 55 15.83 6.70 1.67
C ASP A 55 16.28 8.13 1.96
N GLU A 56 15.74 8.78 3.00
CA GLU A 56 16.17 10.12 3.43
C GLU A 56 17.65 10.15 3.83
N LYS A 57 18.12 9.12 4.55
CA LYS A 57 19.55 8.97 4.89
C LYS A 57 20.40 8.74 3.64
N MET A 58 19.90 7.95 2.69
CA MET A 58 20.60 7.69 1.43
C MET A 58 20.71 8.96 0.58
N VAL A 59 19.63 9.74 0.48
CA VAL A 59 19.64 11.04 -0.21
C VAL A 59 20.66 11.95 0.45
N LYS A 60 20.70 12.03 1.78
CA LYS A 60 21.67 12.88 2.49
C LYS A 60 23.11 12.44 2.23
N LEU A 61 23.39 11.14 2.29
CA LEU A 61 24.72 10.60 1.96
C LEU A 61 25.14 10.95 0.53
N GLN A 62 24.25 10.76 -0.44
CA GLN A 62 24.56 11.07 -1.84
C GLN A 62 24.70 12.57 -2.11
N GLN A 63 24.03 13.42 -1.33
CA GLN A 63 24.25 14.87 -1.38
C GLN A 63 25.69 15.21 -0.97
N ASP A 64 26.16 14.66 0.15
CA ASP A 64 27.50 14.93 0.67
C ASP A 64 28.59 14.41 -0.30
N ILE A 65 28.36 13.24 -0.94
CA ILE A 65 29.23 12.70 -1.99
C ILE A 65 29.25 13.63 -3.21
N THR A 66 28.08 14.07 -3.69
CA THR A 66 27.98 14.95 -4.86
C THR A 66 28.64 16.31 -4.61
N GLU A 67 28.52 16.86 -3.40
CA GLU A 67 29.17 18.12 -3.00
C GLU A 67 30.70 18.00 -2.97
N THR A 68 31.21 16.87 -2.47
CA THR A 68 32.63 16.54 -2.51
C THR A 68 33.13 16.41 -3.95
N ALA A 69 32.39 15.71 -4.81
CA ALA A 69 32.71 15.56 -6.22
C ALA A 69 32.71 16.91 -6.95
N SER A 70 31.77 17.81 -6.63
CA SER A 70 31.75 19.17 -7.18
C SER A 70 33.03 19.93 -6.87
N SER A 71 33.48 19.89 -5.61
CA SER A 71 34.73 20.56 -5.19
C SER A 71 35.95 19.96 -5.90
N GLN A 72 36.02 18.63 -6.00
CA GLN A 72 37.11 17.94 -6.71
C GLN A 72 37.14 18.25 -8.20
N LEU A 73 35.97 18.47 -8.83
CA LEU A 73 35.87 18.87 -10.23
C LEU A 73 36.39 20.29 -10.42
N GLU A 74 36.04 21.22 -9.53
CA GLU A 74 36.54 22.61 -9.55
C GLU A 74 38.06 22.67 -9.41
N GLU A 75 38.63 21.81 -8.56
CA GLU A 75 40.08 21.66 -8.40
C GLU A 75 40.74 20.90 -9.56
N GLY A 76 39.95 20.29 -10.46
CA GLY A 76 40.44 19.51 -11.59
C GLY A 76 40.99 18.11 -11.24
N THR A 77 40.68 17.62 -10.03
CA THR A 77 41.13 16.30 -9.53
C THR A 77 40.28 15.15 -10.09
N ILE A 78 39.02 15.41 -10.46
CA ILE A 78 38.15 14.44 -11.15
C ILE A 78 37.65 14.99 -12.49
N SER A 79 37.13 14.11 -13.33
CA SER A 79 36.50 14.50 -14.60
C SER A 79 35.05 14.94 -14.43
N ALA A 80 34.52 15.66 -15.42
CA ALA A 80 33.09 16.01 -15.45
C ALA A 80 32.19 14.76 -15.50
N SER A 81 32.64 13.65 -16.10
CA SER A 81 31.90 12.38 -16.11
C SER A 81 31.80 11.73 -14.72
N ASP A 82 32.83 11.89 -13.88
CA ASP A 82 32.82 11.37 -12.51
C ASP A 82 31.79 12.14 -11.68
N TYR A 83 31.78 13.48 -11.76
CA TYR A 83 30.76 14.31 -11.12
C TYR A 83 29.34 13.98 -11.60
N LEU A 84 29.13 13.81 -12.91
CA LEU A 84 27.81 13.45 -13.46
C LEU A 84 27.32 12.09 -12.96
N THR A 85 28.23 11.16 -12.66
CA THR A 85 27.90 9.87 -12.09
C THR A 85 27.32 10.03 -10.68
N GLU A 86 27.98 10.82 -9.82
CA GLU A 86 27.48 11.06 -8.46
C GLU A 86 26.18 11.86 -8.45
N LEU A 87 26.05 12.86 -9.32
CA LEU A 87 24.81 13.60 -9.49
C LEU A 87 23.65 12.69 -9.93
N ASN A 88 23.91 11.70 -10.78
CA ASN A 88 22.93 10.70 -11.18
C ASN A 88 22.55 9.78 -10.00
N ASN A 89 23.52 9.32 -9.22
CA ASN A 89 23.27 8.51 -8.01
C ASN A 89 22.39 9.25 -6.99
N LEU A 90 22.65 10.54 -6.77
CA LEU A 90 21.79 11.40 -5.96
C LEU A 90 20.37 11.53 -6.54
N THR A 91 20.26 11.71 -7.85
CA THR A 91 18.97 11.83 -8.54
C THR A 91 18.15 10.54 -8.40
N GLN A 92 18.78 9.37 -8.55
CA GLN A 92 18.12 8.08 -8.34
C GLN A 92 17.64 7.91 -6.91
N SER A 93 18.44 8.29 -5.91
CA SER A 93 18.06 8.21 -4.50
C SER A 93 16.86 9.11 -4.19
N LYS A 94 16.81 10.32 -4.77
CA LYS A 94 15.66 11.23 -4.64
C LYS A 94 14.40 10.67 -5.31
N LEU A 95 14.55 10.02 -6.47
CA LEU A 95 13.43 9.41 -7.17
C LEU A 95 12.85 8.23 -6.39
N GLN A 96 13.72 7.41 -5.76
CA GLN A 96 13.29 6.32 -4.90
C GLN A 96 12.49 6.82 -3.70
N LEU A 97 13.00 7.83 -2.99
CA LEU A 97 12.29 8.49 -1.89
C LEU A 97 10.90 8.98 -2.32
N ALA A 98 10.82 9.69 -3.44
CA ALA A 98 9.55 10.20 -3.96
C ALA A 98 8.57 9.06 -4.34
N SER A 99 9.08 7.97 -4.92
CA SER A 99 8.29 6.78 -5.24
C SER A 99 7.68 6.15 -3.99
N ASP A 100 8.46 5.98 -2.93
CA ASP A 100 7.99 5.35 -1.70
C ASP A 100 7.04 6.27 -0.91
N GLN A 101 7.21 7.59 -0.98
CA GLN A 101 6.22 8.57 -0.48
C GLN A 101 4.88 8.47 -1.20
N ILE A 102 4.88 8.30 -2.54
CA ILE A 102 3.64 8.12 -3.32
C ILE A 102 2.96 6.81 -2.95
N LYS A 103 3.72 5.71 -2.78
CA LYS A 103 3.18 4.43 -2.33
C LYS A 103 2.57 4.55 -0.94
N LEU A 104 3.21 5.27 -0.01
CA LEU A 104 2.68 5.50 1.33
C LEU A 104 1.35 6.27 1.27
N ALA A 105 1.28 7.34 0.47
CA ALA A 105 0.04 8.08 0.29
C ALA A 105 -1.09 7.19 -0.24
N LYS A 106 -0.79 6.35 -1.23
CA LYS A 106 -1.76 5.37 -1.77
C LYS A 106 -2.21 4.36 -0.71
N ALA A 107 -1.30 3.83 0.10
CA ALA A 107 -1.63 2.88 1.16
C ALA A 107 -2.56 3.51 2.22
N ILE A 108 -2.29 4.75 2.64
CA ILE A 108 -3.13 5.51 3.58
C ILE A 108 -4.54 5.73 2.99
N VAL A 109 -4.64 6.15 1.73
CA VAL A 109 -5.95 6.33 1.05
C VAL A 109 -6.72 5.01 0.98
N THR A 110 -6.03 3.91 0.67
CA THR A 110 -6.63 2.57 0.59
C THR A 110 -7.14 2.13 1.97
N GLN A 111 -6.35 2.30 3.02
CA GLN A 111 -6.75 2.03 4.40
C GLN A 111 -8.01 2.81 4.80
N THR A 112 -8.03 4.11 4.47
CA THR A 112 -9.14 5.02 4.79
C THR A 112 -10.42 4.57 4.07
N THR A 113 -10.32 4.19 2.80
CA THR A 113 -11.42 3.63 1.99
C THR A 113 -11.95 2.31 2.59
N LEU A 114 -11.06 1.40 2.99
CA LEU A 114 -11.44 0.12 3.62
C LEU A 114 -12.14 0.31 4.97
N SER A 115 -11.72 1.33 5.75
CA SER A 115 -12.34 1.67 7.03
C SER A 115 -13.73 2.31 6.92
N GLY A 116 -14.23 2.55 5.70
CA GLY A 116 -15.51 3.19 5.46
C GLY A 116 -15.50 4.72 5.67
N ASN A 117 -14.34 5.31 5.90
CA ASN A 117 -14.17 6.76 6.00
C ASN A 117 -13.71 7.30 4.63
N THR A 118 -14.62 7.85 3.85
CA THR A 118 -14.26 8.71 2.70
C THR A 118 -14.66 10.15 3.06
N PRO A 119 -13.82 11.16 2.79
CA PRO A 119 -14.22 12.56 2.96
C PRO A 119 -15.41 12.94 2.07
#